data_AF-A0A432QZN7-F1
#
_entry.id   AF-A0A432QZN7-F1
#
_cell.length_a   1.000
_cell.length_b   1.000
_cell.length_c   1.000
_cell.angle_alpha   90.00
_cell.angle_beta   90.00
_cell.angle_gamma   90.00
#
_symmetry.space_group_name_H-M   'P 1'
#
loop_
_entity.id
_entity.type
_entity.pdbx_description
1 polymer ?
#
loop_
_entity_poly.entity_id
_entity_poly.type
_entity_poly.pdbx_seq_one_letter_code
_entity_poly.pdbx_strand_id
1 'polypeptide(L)'
;MEAVKTVILLTLMTLLMVWVGGIFGGVDGMLIALLIAAVMNFFSYFYSDKLVLAHYNAVEVDEHSAPGLIAIVQRLAHKAGLPMPKVYIIPEPIPNAFATGRNPSHAAVAVTEGLLNLLDD
;
A
#
# COMPACT_ATOMS: atom_id res chain seq x y z
N MET A 1 -8.96 -4.06 19.85
CA MET A 1 -7.75 -3.46 20.43
C MET A 1 -6.90 -2.75 19.39
N GLU A 2 -6.66 -3.33 18.22
CA GLU A 2 -5.80 -2.71 17.20
C GLU A 2 -6.33 -1.37 16.66
N ALA A 3 -7.61 -1.27 16.32
CA ALA A 3 -8.20 0.00 15.87
C ALA A 3 -8.07 1.13 16.90
N VAL A 4 -8.16 0.83 18.19
CA VAL A 4 -7.99 1.83 19.27
C VAL A 4 -6.55 2.32 19.33
N LYS A 5 -5.56 1.43 19.22
CA LYS A 5 -4.14 1.81 19.16
C LYS A 5 -3.86 2.68 17.92
N THR A 6 -4.39 2.29 16.76
CA THR A 6 -4.25 3.07 15.52
C THR A 6 -4.86 4.45 15.66
N VAL A 7 -6.09 4.57 16.19
CA VAL A 7 -6.75 5.86 16.39
C VAL A 7 -5.96 6.74 17.37
N ILE A 8 -5.48 6.19 18.48
CA ILE A 8 -4.67 6.94 19.47
C ILE A 8 -3.38 7.43 18.82
N LEU A 9 -2.66 6.55 18.11
CA LEU A 9 -1.40 6.89 17.45
C LEU A 9 -1.59 8.01 16.42
N LEU A 10 -2.59 7.86 15.54
CA LEU A 10 -2.89 8.85 14.50
C LEU A 10 -3.28 10.20 15.12
N THR A 11 -4.13 10.18 16.15
CA THR A 11 -4.52 11.40 16.87
C THR A 11 -3.31 12.11 17.46
N LEU A 12 -2.41 11.36 18.11
CA LEU A 12 -1.21 11.92 18.73
C LEU A 12 -0.23 12.49 17.69
N MET A 13 -0.08 11.82 16.54
CA MET A 13 0.73 12.33 15.43
C MET A 13 0.14 13.60 14.82
N THR A 14 -1.18 13.67 14.64
CA THR A 14 -1.85 14.89 14.16
C THR A 14 -1.66 16.04 15.13
N LEU A 15 -1.82 15.82 16.44
CA LEU A 15 -1.60 16.83 17.46
C LEU A 15 -0.15 17.34 17.48
N LEU A 16 0.82 16.43 17.33
CA LEU A 16 2.24 16.81 17.23
C LEU A 16 2.48 17.71 16.01
N MET A 17 1.91 17.35 14.85
CA MET A 17 2.07 18.12 13.62
C MET A 17 1.45 19.52 13.72
N VAL A 18 0.29 19.63 14.35
CA VAL A 18 -0.35 20.92 14.66
C VAL A 18 0.49 21.73 15.65
N TRP A 19 1.02 21.11 16.70
CA TRP A 19 1.87 21.77 17.69
C TRP A 19 3.16 22.32 17.05
N VAL A 20 3.80 21.54 16.19
CA VAL A 20 4.96 21.98 15.40
C VAL A 20 4.58 23.16 14.50
N GLY A 21 3.46 23.07 13.76
CA GLY A 21 2.95 24.19 12.96
C GLY A 21 2.73 25.46 13.77
N GLY A 22 2.27 25.33 15.01
CA GLY A 22 2.10 26.43 15.96
C GLY A 22 3.40 27.11 16.39
N ILE A 23 4.49 26.35 16.55
CA ILE A 23 5.80 26.91 16.88
C ILE A 23 6.35 27.76 15.73
N PHE A 24 6.16 27.32 14.48
CA PHE A 24 6.72 28.00 13.31
C PHE A 24 5.87 29.15 12.78
N GLY A 25 4.54 29.12 12.97
CA GLY A 25 3.62 30.08 12.34
C GLY A 25 2.40 30.47 13.16
N GLY A 26 2.37 30.19 14.47
CA GLY A 26 1.23 30.50 15.33
C GLY A 26 -0.06 29.81 14.86
N VAL A 27 -1.20 30.49 15.01
CA VAL A 27 -2.52 29.94 14.65
C VAL A 27 -2.63 29.63 13.15
N ASP A 28 -2.04 30.47 12.29
CA ASP A 28 -2.05 30.25 10.85
C ASP A 28 -1.19 29.03 10.46
N GLY A 29 -0.03 28.87 11.11
CA GLY A 29 0.83 27.69 10.94
C GLY A 29 0.16 26.39 11.39
N MET A 30 -0.63 26.43 12.48
CA MET A 30 -1.45 25.30 12.93
C MET A 30 -2.52 24.92 11.89
N LEU A 31 -3.22 25.90 11.33
CA LEU A 31 -4.26 25.68 10.31
C LEU A 31 -3.67 25.11 9.02
N ILE A 32 -2.53 25.64 8.56
CA ILE A 32 -1.82 25.12 7.38
C ILE A 32 -1.34 23.68 7.64
N ALA A 33 -0.74 23.40 8.80
CA ALA A 33 -0.28 22.06 9.16
C ALA A 33 -1.45 21.05 9.22
N LEU A 34 -2.60 21.45 9.77
CA LEU A 34 -3.80 20.61 9.82
C LEU A 34 -4.33 20.33 8.41
N LEU A 35 -4.36 21.34 7.55
CA LEU A 35 -4.85 21.21 6.17
C LEU A 35 -3.93 20.29 5.36
N ILE A 36 -2.62 20.45 5.48
CA ILE A 36 -1.63 19.55 4.88
C ILE A 36 -1.79 18.12 5.41
N ALA A 37 -1.93 17.93 6.73
CA ALA A 37 -2.11 16.62 7.33
C ALA A 37 -3.38 15.91 6.83
N ALA A 38 -4.49 16.65 6.70
CA ALA A 38 -5.75 16.14 6.17
C ALA A 38 -5.62 15.73 4.70
N VAL A 39 -5.01 16.57 3.87
CA VAL A 39 -4.75 16.28 2.46
C VAL A 39 -3.84 15.06 2.33
N MET A 40 -2.73 14.99 3.07
CA MET A 40 -1.82 13.84 3.04
C MET A 40 -2.48 12.54 3.50
N ASN A 41 -3.31 12.58 4.56
CA ASN A 41 -4.07 11.40 4.99
C ASN A 41 -5.02 10.92 3.90
N PHE A 42 -5.75 11.84 3.29
CA PHE A 42 -6.67 11.52 2.20
C PHE A 42 -5.92 10.92 1.01
N PHE A 43 -4.87 11.58 0.52
CA PHE A 43 -4.08 11.07 -0.60
C PHE A 43 -3.44 9.71 -0.29
N SER A 44 -2.88 9.53 0.91
CA SER A 44 -2.28 8.25 1.32
C SER A 44 -3.32 7.13 1.36
N TYR A 45 -4.54 7.40 1.84
CA TYR A 45 -5.59 6.38 1.86
C TYR A 45 -6.03 5.93 0.46
N PHE A 46 -6.06 6.84 -0.52
CA PHE A 46 -6.53 6.54 -1.87
C PHE A 46 -5.45 6.11 -2.86
N TYR A 47 -4.18 6.48 -2.62
CA TYR A 47 -3.08 6.30 -3.58
C TYR A 47 -1.85 5.59 -3.02
N SER A 48 -1.85 5.16 -1.75
CA SER A 48 -0.69 4.45 -1.16
C SER A 48 -0.30 3.20 -1.94
N ASP A 49 -1.28 2.44 -2.42
CA ASP A 49 -1.10 1.27 -3.28
C ASP A 49 -0.35 1.61 -4.58
N LYS A 50 -0.82 2.63 -5.30
CA LYS A 50 -0.20 3.10 -6.55
C LYS A 50 1.17 3.70 -6.31
N LEU A 51 1.36 4.44 -5.23
CA LEU A 51 2.63 5.08 -4.90
C LEU A 51 3.71 4.04 -4.60
N VAL A 52 3.37 3.00 -3.84
CA VAL A 52 4.28 1.90 -3.53
C VAL A 52 4.62 1.12 -4.80
N LEU A 53 3.61 0.73 -5.60
CA LEU A 53 3.85 -0.01 -6.85
C LEU A 53 4.70 0.79 -7.85
N ALA A 54 4.44 2.09 -7.97
CA ALA A 54 5.25 2.98 -8.81
C ALA A 54 6.68 3.13 -8.30
N HIS A 55 6.89 3.19 -6.98
CA HIS A 55 8.22 3.28 -6.39
C HIS A 55 9.08 2.05 -6.72
N TYR A 56 8.46 0.87 -6.75
CA TYR A 56 9.12 -0.40 -7.08
C TYR A 56 9.21 -0.71 -8.58
N ASN A 57 8.77 0.19 -9.47
CA ASN A 57 8.68 -0.07 -10.92
C ASN A 57 7.94 -1.39 -11.24
N ALA A 58 6.88 -1.67 -10.49
CA ALA A 58 6.13 -2.92 -10.60
C ALA A 58 5.41 -3.00 -11.97
N VAL A 59 5.56 -4.13 -12.66
CA VAL A 59 4.96 -4.39 -13.98
C VAL A 59 3.72 -5.26 -13.81
N GLU A 60 2.57 -4.80 -14.28
CA GLU A 60 1.32 -5.60 -14.22
C GLU A 60 1.46 -6.81 -15.13
N VAL A 61 1.14 -7.99 -14.61
CA VAL A 61 1.17 -9.26 -15.34
C VAL A 61 -0.22 -9.87 -15.43
N ASP A 62 -0.38 -10.70 -16.45
CA ASP A 62 -1.60 -11.38 -16.83
C ASP A 62 -1.34 -12.88 -17.09
N GLU A 63 -2.39 -13.62 -17.44
CA GLU A 63 -2.31 -15.06 -17.72
C GLU A 63 -1.33 -15.41 -18.86
N HIS A 64 -0.98 -14.45 -19.72
CA HIS A 64 -0.09 -14.67 -20.85
C HIS A 64 1.38 -14.45 -20.47
N SER A 65 1.64 -13.45 -19.63
CA SER A 65 2.98 -13.07 -19.19
C SER A 65 3.49 -13.91 -18.02
N ALA A 66 2.62 -14.31 -17.09
CA ALA A 66 3.00 -15.12 -15.93
C ALA A 66 1.89 -16.13 -15.53
N PRO A 67 1.62 -17.16 -16.36
CA PRO A 67 0.50 -18.08 -16.16
C PRO A 67 0.54 -18.80 -14.81
N GLY A 68 1.72 -19.27 -14.36
CA GLY A 68 1.88 -19.99 -13.09
C GLY A 68 1.52 -19.11 -11.88
N LEU A 69 2.09 -17.90 -11.83
CA LEU A 69 1.83 -16.93 -10.76
C LEU A 69 0.33 -16.55 -10.70
N ILE A 70 -0.27 -16.27 -11.86
CA ILE A 70 -1.70 -15.93 -11.93
C ILE A 70 -2.55 -17.11 -11.44
N ALA A 71 -2.25 -18.34 -11.84
CA ALA A 71 -3.00 -19.52 -11.41
C ALA A 71 -2.92 -19.75 -9.89
N ILE A 72 -1.75 -19.50 -9.28
CA ILE A 72 -1.57 -19.57 -7.83
C ILE A 72 -2.44 -18.52 -7.13
N VAL A 73 -2.32 -17.25 -7.55
CA VAL A 73 -3.09 -16.14 -6.97
C VAL A 73 -4.59 -16.35 -7.16
N GLN A 74 -5.03 -16.80 -8.33
CA GLN A 74 -6.43 -17.07 -8.64
C GLN A 74 -7.00 -18.18 -7.75
N ARG A 75 -6.28 -19.28 -7.57
CA ARG A 75 -6.68 -20.37 -6.67
C ARG A 75 -6.79 -19.90 -5.22
N LEU A 76 -5.87 -19.06 -4.75
CA LEU A 76 -5.91 -18.48 -3.41
C LEU A 76 -7.08 -17.51 -3.24
N ALA A 77 -7.29 -16.60 -4.19
CA ALA A 77 -8.39 -15.65 -4.18
C ALA A 77 -9.75 -16.37 -4.20
N HIS A 78 -9.89 -17.39 -5.06
CA HIS A 78 -11.09 -18.21 -5.12
C HIS A 78 -11.37 -18.95 -3.81
N LYS A 79 -10.35 -19.58 -3.22
CA LYS A 79 -10.46 -20.25 -1.91
C LYS A 79 -10.85 -19.29 -0.78
N ALA A 80 -10.41 -18.04 -0.86
CA ALA A 80 -10.75 -17.00 0.09
C ALA A 80 -12.10 -16.30 -0.20
N GLY A 81 -12.77 -16.62 -1.31
CA GLY A 81 -14.00 -15.93 -1.74
C GLY A 81 -13.78 -14.46 -2.10
N LEU A 82 -12.57 -14.10 -2.52
CA LEU A 82 -12.17 -12.74 -2.88
C LEU A 82 -12.15 -12.58 -4.42
N PRO A 83 -12.41 -11.36 -4.93
CA PRO A 83 -12.19 -11.06 -6.34
C PRO A 83 -10.70 -11.20 -6.69
N MET A 84 -10.41 -11.47 -7.96
CA MET A 84 -9.04 -11.58 -8.45
C MET A 84 -8.32 -10.23 -8.26
N PRO A 85 -7.25 -10.17 -7.44
CA PRO A 85 -6.44 -8.96 -7.32
C PRO A 85 -5.60 -8.75 -8.58
N LYS A 86 -5.15 -7.52 -8.78
CA LYS A 86 -4.11 -7.25 -9.78
C LYS A 86 -2.80 -7.89 -9.37
N VAL A 87 -2.04 -8.44 -10.31
CA VAL A 87 -0.76 -9.09 -10.01
C VAL A 87 0.36 -8.32 -10.69
N TYR A 88 1.45 -8.10 -9.96
CA TYR A 88 2.61 -7.36 -10.43
C TYR A 88 3.90 -8.14 -10.19
N ILE A 89 4.85 -7.98 -11.11
CA ILE A 89 6.23 -8.42 -10.93
C ILE A 89 7.12 -7.18 -10.71
N ILE A 90 7.94 -7.22 -9.67
CA ILE A 90 8.92 -6.18 -9.35
C ILE A 90 10.29 -6.66 -9.84
N PRO A 91 11.01 -5.90 -10.68
CA PRO A 91 12.32 -6.27 -11.21
C PRO A 91 13.43 -6.05 -10.16
N GLU A 92 13.30 -6.70 -9.01
CA GLU A 92 14.25 -6.64 -7.90
C GLU A 92 14.79 -8.06 -7.60
N PRO A 93 16.12 -8.24 -7.49
CA PRO A 93 16.70 -9.57 -7.25
C PRO A 93 16.56 -10.04 -5.79
N ILE A 94 16.18 -9.14 -4.87
CA ILE A 94 15.97 -9.49 -3.47
C ILE A 94 14.60 -10.16 -3.34
N PRO A 95 14.52 -11.41 -2.85
CA PRO A 95 13.27 -12.15 -2.77
C PRO A 95 12.29 -11.51 -1.77
N ASN A 96 11.13 -11.09 -2.26
CA ASN A 96 10.06 -10.51 -1.45
C ASN A 96 8.70 -10.62 -2.16
N ALA A 97 7.61 -10.52 -1.39
CA ALA A 97 6.25 -10.39 -1.90
C ALA A 97 5.38 -9.62 -0.90
N PHE A 98 4.46 -8.80 -1.39
CA PHE A 98 3.50 -8.10 -0.55
C PHE A 98 2.15 -7.94 -1.25
N ALA A 99 1.11 -7.77 -0.44
CA ALA A 99 -0.24 -7.45 -0.91
C ALA A 99 -0.66 -6.08 -0.37
N THR A 100 -1.27 -5.26 -1.21
CA THR A 100 -1.75 -3.92 -0.87
C THR A 100 -3.12 -3.67 -1.50
N GLY A 101 -3.80 -2.60 -1.08
CA GLY A 101 -5.09 -2.20 -1.60
C GLY A 101 -6.07 -1.78 -0.51
N ARG A 102 -6.88 -0.78 -0.83
CA ARG A 102 -7.86 -0.18 0.09
C ARG A 102 -9.05 -1.10 0.44
N ASN A 103 -9.37 -2.04 -0.44
CA ASN A 103 -10.46 -3.02 -0.27
C ASN A 103 -10.25 -4.20 -1.25
N PRO A 104 -10.99 -5.31 -1.12
CA PRO A 104 -10.82 -6.48 -1.98
C PRO A 104 -10.91 -6.19 -3.48
N SER A 105 -11.81 -5.30 -3.91
CA SER A 105 -11.98 -4.92 -5.32
C SER A 105 -10.83 -4.06 -5.87
N HIS A 106 -9.98 -3.52 -5.00
CA HIS A 106 -8.80 -2.72 -5.35
C HIS A 106 -7.52 -3.35 -4.81
N ALA A 107 -7.54 -4.67 -4.59
CA ALA A 107 -6.38 -5.39 -4.11
C ALA A 107 -5.34 -5.60 -5.23
N ALA A 108 -4.08 -5.55 -4.84
CA ALA A 108 -2.94 -5.84 -5.68
C ALA A 108 -1.96 -6.75 -4.92
N VAL A 109 -1.35 -7.69 -5.63
CA VAL A 109 -0.29 -8.58 -5.14
C VAL A 109 0.94 -8.31 -5.98
N ALA A 110 2.07 -8.03 -5.34
CA ALA A 110 3.34 -7.81 -6.01
C ALA A 110 4.37 -8.83 -5.52
N VAL A 111 5.11 -9.41 -6.47
CA VAL A 111 6.15 -10.40 -6.22
C VAL A 111 7.43 -9.96 -6.91
N THR A 112 8.59 -10.11 -6.27
CA THR A 112 9.87 -9.77 -6.89
C THR A 112 10.38 -10.89 -7.79
N GLU A 113 11.11 -10.55 -8.85
CA GLU A 113 11.82 -11.53 -9.70
C GLU A 113 12.76 -12.42 -8.89
N GLY A 114 13.42 -11.86 -7.87
CA GLY A 114 14.26 -12.61 -6.94
C GLY A 114 13.51 -13.74 -6.23
N LEU A 115 12.24 -13.54 -5.89
CA LEU A 115 11.42 -14.59 -5.26
C LEU A 115 11.01 -15.66 -6.28
N LEU A 116 10.61 -15.24 -7.48
CA LEU A 116 10.20 -16.15 -8.55
C LEU A 116 11.34 -17.07 -8.98
N ASN A 117 12.58 -16.58 -8.99
CA ASN A 117 13.75 -17.38 -9.36
C ASN A 117 14.21 -18.33 -8.24
N LEU A 118 13.76 -18.13 -7.01
CA LEU A 118 14.15 -18.93 -5.84
C LEU A 118 13.17 -20.07 -5.55
N LEU A 119 11.90 -19.89 -5.90
CA LEU A 119 10.85 -20.86 -5.64
C LEU A 119 10.60 -21.71 -6.89
N ASP A 120 10.59 -23.03 -6.69
CA ASP A 120 10.04 -23.96 -7.68
C ASP A 120 8.52 -24.06 -7.48
N ASP A 121 7.78 -24.29 -8.59
CA ASP A 121 6.31 -24.45 -8.62
C ASP A 121 5.79 -25.68 -7.84
#